data_AF-A0A1X7UGS6-F1
#
_entry.id   AF-A0A1X7UGS6-F1
#
_cell.length_a   1.000
_cell.length_b   1.000
_cell.length_c   1.000
_cell.angle_alpha   90.00
_cell.angle_beta   90.00
_cell.angle_gamma   90.00
#
_symmetry.space_group_name_H-M   'P 1'
#
loop_
_entity.id
_entity.type
_entity.pdbx_description
1 polymer ?
#
loop_
_entity_poly.entity_id
_entity_poly.type
_entity_poly.pdbx_seq_one_letter_code
_entity_poly.pdbx_strand_id
1 'polypeptide(L)'
;MFIKNNATTIINQCHLVWMESPTNPTLTVIDIAAVSKIAHKKGCTVVVDNTFLTLYFQHPLSLGADLVLHSMTEYLNGHCDVLMGALCTNDKEIHKKLKFLQLEWFYIGRIIIMEEYS
;
A
#
# COMPACT_ATOMS: atom_id res chain seq x y z
N MET A 1 7.43 -1.37 -9.55
CA MET A 1 8.36 -2.52 -9.57
C MET A 1 8.17 -3.31 -8.27
N PHE A 2 8.00 -4.64 -8.35
CA PHE A 2 7.93 -5.49 -7.15
C PHE A 2 9.33 -5.69 -6.60
N ILE A 3 9.63 -5.13 -5.42
CA ILE A 3 10.94 -5.31 -4.78
C ILE A 3 10.89 -6.58 -3.92
N LYS A 4 11.46 -7.67 -4.42
CA LYS A 4 11.79 -8.85 -3.61
C LYS A 4 13.30 -8.83 -3.30
N ASN A 5 13.62 -8.49 -2.05
CA ASN A 5 14.86 -8.79 -1.34
C ASN A 5 16.24 -8.38 -1.92
N ASN A 6 16.35 -7.50 -2.92
CA ASN A 6 17.62 -6.85 -3.27
C ASN A 6 17.38 -5.45 -3.86
N ALA A 7 17.66 -4.41 -3.08
CA ALA A 7 17.26 -3.02 -3.31
C ALA A 7 18.08 -2.24 -4.37
N THR A 8 18.78 -2.91 -5.29
CA THR A 8 19.80 -2.24 -6.13
C THR A 8 19.41 -2.02 -7.58
N THR A 9 18.32 -2.61 -8.08
CA THR A 9 18.06 -2.59 -9.52
C THR A 9 16.82 -1.75 -9.85
N ILE A 10 17.01 -0.86 -10.84
CA ILE A 10 16.01 -0.06 -11.59
C ILE A 10 15.47 1.18 -10.87
N ILE A 11 16.15 2.33 -11.07
CA ILE A 11 15.70 3.58 -10.47
C ILE A 11 16.02 4.85 -11.29
N ASN A 12 15.98 4.74 -12.62
CA ASN A 12 16.03 5.91 -13.51
C ASN A 12 14.66 6.31 -14.10
N GLN A 13 13.63 5.47 -14.00
CA GLN A 13 12.25 5.75 -14.47
C GLN A 13 11.16 5.19 -13.52
N CYS A 14 11.53 4.86 -12.28
CA CYS A 14 10.58 4.31 -11.33
C CYS A 14 9.70 5.45 -10.80
N HIS A 15 8.40 5.36 -11.04
CA HIS A 15 7.40 6.29 -10.48
C HIS A 15 6.73 5.71 -9.22
N LEU A 16 6.83 4.39 -9.02
CA LEU A 16 6.09 3.65 -7.99
C LEU A 16 6.90 2.45 -7.47
N VAL A 17 7.14 2.46 -6.16
CA VAL A 17 7.66 1.33 -5.38
C VAL A 17 6.50 0.64 -4.69
N TRP A 18 6.34 -0.66 -4.94
CA TRP A 18 5.31 -1.49 -4.30
C TRP A 18 5.99 -2.58 -3.50
N MET A 19 5.61 -2.69 -2.22
CA MET A 19 6.12 -3.72 -1.32
C MET A 19 5.00 -4.35 -0.50
N GLU A 20 5.27 -5.55 -0.02
CA GLU A 20 4.38 -6.34 0.84
C GLU A 20 5.24 -6.84 1.99
N SER A 21 4.81 -6.63 3.23
CA SER A 21 5.57 -7.07 4.40
C SER A 21 4.63 -7.46 5.53
N PRO A 22 4.63 -8.73 5.96
CA PRO A 22 5.39 -9.87 5.45
C PRO A 22 4.95 -10.29 4.04
N THR A 23 5.88 -10.72 3.19
CA THR A 23 5.54 -11.17 1.82
C THR A 23 4.85 -12.54 1.81
N ASN A 24 3.74 -12.68 1.11
CA ASN A 24 3.14 -13.98 0.83
C ASN A 24 3.95 -14.77 -0.24
N PRO A 25 4.25 -16.08 -0.09
CA PRO A 25 4.04 -16.94 1.09
C PRO A 25 5.27 -17.06 2.01
N THR A 26 6.40 -16.46 1.64
CA THR A 26 7.70 -16.67 2.29
C THR A 26 7.87 -15.89 3.60
N LEU A 27 6.88 -15.09 3.99
CA LEU A 27 6.81 -14.23 5.18
C LEU A 27 8.07 -13.39 5.40
N THR A 28 8.67 -12.93 4.31
CA THR A 28 9.85 -12.08 4.38
C THR A 28 9.46 -10.69 4.84
N VAL A 29 10.14 -10.19 5.87
CA VAL A 29 9.92 -8.84 6.42
C VAL A 29 10.80 -7.85 5.69
N ILE A 30 10.20 -6.74 5.25
CA ILE A 30 10.90 -5.65 4.57
C ILE A 30 10.96 -4.45 5.53
N ASP A 31 12.12 -3.80 5.62
CA ASP A 31 12.26 -2.53 6.34
C ASP A 31 11.63 -1.41 5.51
N ILE A 32 10.37 -1.09 5.83
CA ILE A 32 9.57 -0.08 5.15
C ILE A 32 10.25 1.29 5.22
N ALA A 33 10.78 1.68 6.38
CA ALA A 33 11.40 2.99 6.56
C ALA A 33 12.67 3.15 5.72
N ALA A 34 13.51 2.11 5.66
CA ALA A 34 14.70 2.12 4.82
C ALA A 34 14.36 2.20 3.33
N VAL A 35 13.39 1.41 2.86
CA VAL A 35 12.96 1.40 1.46
C VAL A 35 12.30 2.72 1.07
N SER A 36 11.41 3.26 1.91
CA SER A 36 10.76 4.55 1.69
C SER A 36 11.77 5.67 1.53
N LYS A 37 12.78 5.74 2.41
CA LYS A 37 13.84 6.74 2.32
C LYS A 37 14.62 6.68 1.00
N ILE A 38 14.85 5.50 0.45
CA ILE A 38 15.54 5.32 -0.84
C ILE A 38 14.63 5.71 -2.00
N ALA A 39 13.36 5.32 -1.94
CA ALA A 39 12.35 5.61 -2.96
C ALA A 39 12.08 7.12 -3.08
N HIS A 40 11.89 7.81 -1.95
CA HIS A 40 11.61 9.25 -1.91
C HIS A 40 12.77 10.08 -2.44
N LYS A 41 14.03 9.67 -2.22
CA LYS A 41 15.21 10.33 -2.82
C LYS A 41 15.20 10.35 -4.35
N LYS A 42 14.37 9.53 -4.97
CA LYS A 42 14.27 9.35 -6.41
C LYS A 42 12.90 9.80 -6.95
N GLY A 43 12.09 10.43 -6.11
CA GLY A 43 10.76 10.92 -6.47
C GLY A 43 9.72 9.82 -6.71
N CYS A 44 9.95 8.61 -6.20
CA CYS A 44 9.00 7.51 -6.33
C CYS A 44 7.95 7.57 -5.22
N THR A 45 6.69 7.27 -5.55
CA THR A 45 5.64 6.99 -4.57
C THR A 45 5.79 5.58 -4.01
N VAL A 46 5.52 5.42 -2.71
CA VAL A 46 5.68 4.16 -1.98
C VAL A 46 4.31 3.61 -1.57
N VAL A 47 4.01 2.39 -2.02
CA VAL A 47 2.81 1.63 -1.65
C VAL A 47 3.22 0.42 -0.83
N VAL A 48 2.55 0.22 0.31
CA VAL A 48 2.70 -0.98 1.15
C VAL A 48 1.40 -1.76 1.17
N ASP A 49 1.44 -3.02 0.76
CA ASP A 49 0.38 -3.98 1.02
C ASP A 49 0.53 -4.50 2.45
N ASN A 50 -0.45 -4.16 3.28
CA ASN A 50 -0.52 -4.50 4.69
C ASN A 50 -1.70 -5.45 4.98
N THR A 51 -2.01 -6.31 4.02
CA THR A 51 -3.08 -7.32 4.15
C THR A 51 -2.82 -8.30 5.30
N PHE A 52 -1.57 -8.72 5.53
CA PHE A 52 -1.24 -9.73 6.55
C PHE A 52 -1.28 -9.21 7.98
N LEU A 53 -0.68 -8.05 8.25
CA LEU A 53 -0.58 -7.51 9.61
C LEU A 53 -1.78 -6.64 9.98
N THR A 54 -2.54 -6.15 8.99
CA THR A 54 -3.62 -5.17 9.18
C THR A 54 -3.12 -3.89 9.89
N LEU A 55 -4.00 -2.91 10.07
CA LEU A 55 -3.67 -1.70 10.83
C LEU A 55 -3.44 -1.96 12.33
N TYR A 56 -3.78 -3.15 12.83
CA TYR A 56 -3.63 -3.46 14.24
C TYR A 56 -2.17 -3.69 14.65
N PHE A 57 -1.37 -4.34 13.78
CA PHE A 57 0.01 -4.72 14.12
C PHE A 57 1.07 -3.84 13.45
N GLN A 58 0.74 -3.14 12.37
CA GLN A 58 1.68 -2.26 11.67
C GLN A 58 0.96 -1.07 11.05
N HIS A 59 1.55 0.12 11.21
CA HIS A 59 1.10 1.38 10.59
C HIS A 59 2.12 1.85 9.54
N PRO A 60 2.05 1.38 8.28
CA PRO A 60 3.07 1.71 7.28
C PRO A 60 3.13 3.20 6.94
N LEU A 61 2.02 3.93 7.06
CA LEU A 61 2.01 5.40 6.85
C LEU A 61 2.97 6.11 7.83
N SER A 62 3.00 5.69 9.10
CA SER A 62 3.94 6.21 10.10
C SER A 62 5.40 5.83 9.81
N LEU A 63 5.63 4.79 9.01
CA LEU A 63 6.96 4.32 8.60
C LEU A 63 7.42 4.97 7.28
N GLY A 64 6.64 5.88 6.70
CA GLY A 64 6.98 6.61 5.49
C GLY A 64 6.43 6.00 4.20
N ALA A 65 5.39 5.16 4.27
CA ALA A 65 4.60 4.81 3.09
C ALA A 65 3.70 5.99 2.70
N ASP A 66 3.47 6.18 1.40
CA ASP A 66 2.55 7.20 0.90
C ASP A 66 1.13 6.64 0.77
N LEU A 67 1.03 5.34 0.51
CA LEU A 67 -0.21 4.59 0.30
C LEU A 67 -0.13 3.22 1.00
N VAL A 68 -1.23 2.83 1.63
CA VAL A 68 -1.39 1.50 2.22
C VAL A 68 -2.57 0.78 1.59
N LEU A 69 -2.33 -0.43 1.07
CA LEU A 69 -3.37 -1.30 0.56
C LEU A 69 -3.72 -2.36 1.60
N HIS A 70 -5.01 -2.63 1.74
CA HIS A 70 -5.53 -3.78 2.46
C HIS A 70 -6.50 -4.57 1.59
N SER A 71 -6.28 -5.88 1.46
CA SER A 71 -7.37 -6.80 1.11
C SER A 71 -8.25 -6.97 2.34
N MET A 72 -9.48 -6.46 2.25
CA MET A 72 -10.46 -6.60 3.32
C MET A 72 -11.12 -7.97 3.33
N THR A 73 -10.97 -8.76 2.26
CA THR A 73 -11.47 -10.14 2.15
C THR A 73 -10.84 -11.09 3.17
N GLU A 74 -9.61 -10.80 3.58
CA GLU A 74 -8.80 -11.67 4.42
C GLU A 74 -9.05 -11.37 5.92
N TYR A 75 -7.99 -11.06 6.66
CA TYR A 75 -8.00 -10.85 8.11
C TYR A 75 -8.95 -9.74 8.59
N LEU A 76 -9.20 -8.71 7.77
CA LEU A 76 -10.09 -7.61 8.15
C LEU A 76 -11.57 -7.98 8.13
N ASN A 77 -12.00 -8.83 7.19
CA ASN A 77 -13.36 -9.38 7.21
C ASN A 77 -13.44 -10.56 8.18
N GLY A 78 -12.48 -11.49 8.13
CA GLY A 78 -12.39 -12.63 9.05
C GLY A 78 -13.53 -13.67 8.93
N HIS A 79 -14.50 -13.45 8.03
CA HIS A 79 -15.69 -14.28 7.85
C HIS A 79 -15.80 -14.90 6.44
N CYS A 80 -14.86 -14.59 5.55
CA CYS A 80 -14.77 -15.11 4.18
C CYS A 80 -16.03 -14.87 3.32
N ASP A 81 -16.81 -13.84 3.64
CA ASP A 81 -18.11 -13.57 3.02
C ASP A 81 -18.18 -12.21 2.28
N VAL A 82 -17.14 -11.39 2.39
CA VAL A 82 -17.03 -10.08 1.73
C VAL A 82 -15.79 -10.01 0.86
N LEU A 83 -15.97 -9.58 -0.40
CA LEU A 83 -14.89 -9.22 -1.30
C LEU A 83 -14.74 -7.69 -1.34
N MET A 84 -13.70 -7.16 -0.71
CA MET A 84 -13.48 -5.72 -0.61
C MET A 84 -11.98 -5.39 -0.49
N GLY A 85 -11.60 -4.19 -0.93
CA GLY A 85 -10.26 -3.64 -0.71
C GLY A 85 -10.35 -2.25 -0.09
N ALA A 86 -9.29 -1.82 0.58
CA ALA A 86 -9.14 -0.45 1.05
C ALA A 86 -7.77 0.11 0.71
N LEU A 87 -7.74 1.40 0.36
CA LEU A 87 -6.54 2.19 0.19
C LEU A 87 -6.56 3.35 1.17
N CYS A 88 -5.50 3.48 1.96
CA CYS A 88 -5.32 4.54 2.94
C CYS A 88 -4.16 5.45 2.54
N THR A 89 -4.32 6.76 2.71
CA THR A 89 -3.26 7.76 2.50
C THR A 89 -3.51 9.01 3.34
N ASN A 90 -2.42 9.70 3.69
CA ASN A 90 -2.45 11.01 4.35
C ASN A 90 -2.25 12.18 3.36
N ASP A 91 -1.90 11.88 2.10
CA ASP A 91 -1.70 12.89 1.06
C ASP A 91 -3.04 13.24 0.40
N LYS A 92 -3.47 14.49 0.58
CA LYS A 92 -4.75 15.01 0.06
C LYS A 92 -4.82 15.02 -1.47
N GLU A 93 -3.69 15.26 -2.15
CA GLU A 93 -3.65 15.27 -3.61
C GLU A 93 -3.75 13.84 -4.16
N ILE A 94 -3.07 12.88 -3.53
CA ILE A 94 -3.22 11.46 -3.84
C ILE A 94 -4.66 11.00 -3.57
N HIS A 95 -5.21 11.36 -2.41
CA HIS A 95 -6.60 11.04 -2.04
C HIS A 95 -7.59 11.56 -3.09
N LYS A 96 -7.46 12.81 -3.51
CA LYS A 96 -8.34 13.42 -4.52
C LYS A 96 -8.26 12.70 -5.87
N LYS A 97 -7.05 12.33 -6.32
CA LYS A 97 -6.84 11.56 -7.55
C LYS A 97 -7.47 10.17 -7.46
N LEU A 98 -7.26 9.46 -6.36
CA LEU A 98 -7.83 8.13 -6.13
C LEU A 98 -9.36 8.18 -6.01
N LYS A 99 -9.90 9.21 -5.35
CA LYS A 99 -11.34 9.41 -5.22
C LYS A 99 -11.99 9.68 -6.57
N PHE A 100 -11.36 10.48 -7.42
CA PHE A 100 -11.80 10.70 -8.79
C PHE A 100 -11.88 9.37 -9.56
N LEU A 101 -10.83 8.54 -9.50
CA LEU A 101 -10.83 7.22 -10.14
C LEU A 101 -11.91 6.28 -9.58
N GLN A 102 -12.16 6.32 -8.27
CA GLN A 102 -13.20 5.51 -7.62
C GLN A 102 -14.61 5.85 -8.14
N LEU A 103 -14.88 7.12 -8.44
CA LEU A 103 -16.20 7.57 -8.90
C LEU A 103 -16.44 7.26 -10.39
N GLU A 104 -15.40 7.31 -11.21
CA GLU A 104 -15.47 7.02 -12.64
C GLU A 104 -15.67 5.50 -12.92
N TRP A 105 -15.18 4.63 -12.03
CA TRP A 105 -15.20 3.17 -12.23
C TRP A 105 -16.37 2.50 -11.50
N PHE A 106 -17.60 2.73 -11.99
CA PHE A 106 -18.83 2.22 -11.37
C PHE A 106 -19.01 0.68 -11.42
N TYR A 107 -18.15 -0.08 -12.10
CA TYR A 107 -18.41 -1.49 -12.47
C TYR A 107 -17.38 -2.55 -12.03
N ILE A 108 -16.24 -2.20 -11.42
CA ILE A 108 -15.20 -3.19 -11.06
C ILE A 108 -14.77 -2.99 -9.62
N GLY A 109 -15.22 -3.86 -8.70
CA GLY A 109 -14.68 -4.06 -7.35
C GLY A 109 -14.68 -2.82 -6.43
N ARG A 110 -15.45 -2.84 -5.34
CA ARG A 110 -15.49 -1.72 -4.39
C ARG A 110 -14.19 -1.64 -3.58
N ILE A 111 -13.20 -0.90 -4.07
CA ILE A 111 -12.06 -0.44 -3.26
C ILE A 111 -12.49 0.85 -2.57
N ILE A 112 -12.42 0.91 -1.25
CA ILE A 112 -12.73 2.11 -0.47
C ILE A 112 -11.45 2.94 -0.27
N ILE A 113 -11.48 4.21 -0.70
CA ILE A 113 -10.39 5.16 -0.42
C ILE A 113 -10.67 5.84 0.92
N MET A 114 -9.78 5.67 1.89
CA MET A 114 -9.86 6.29 3.21
C MET A 114 -8.75 7.34 3.38
N GLU A 115 -9.09 8.44 4.02
CA GLU A 115 -8.11 9.39 4.57
C GLU A 115 -7.83 8.93 6.00
N GLU A 116 -6.60 8.53 6.28
CA GLU A 116 -6.22 8.04 7.61
C GLU A 116 -5.76 9.24 8.46
N TYR A 117 -6.39 9.47 9.60
CA TYR A 117 -5.92 10.48 10.56
C TYR A 117 -5.07 9.75 11.59
N SER A 118 -3.74 9.84 11.44
CA SER A 118 -2.77 9.42 12.47
C SER A 118 -2.78 10.39 13.65
#